data_AF-A0A957X7Y1-F1
#
_entry.id   AF-A0A957X7Y1-F1
#
_cell.length_a   1.000
_cell.length_b   1.000
_cell.length_c   1.000
_cell.angle_alpha   90.00
_cell.angle_beta   90.00
_cell.angle_gamma   90.00
#
_symmetry.space_group_name_H-M   'P 1'
#
loop_
_entity.id
_entity.type
_entity.pdbx_description
1 polymer ?
#
loop_
_entity_poly.entity_id
_entity_poly.type
_entity_poly.pdbx_seq_one_letter_code
_entity_poly.pdbx_strand_id
1 'polypeptide(L)'
;MKVLVTSGWLNDDFRARWEADFPDVEFVGGATEAELMAAAGDAEVAFGSVTENVVKSAPNLKWVQSGSAGVEWMRHAPSLIDSDIVVTNTRGAHATTIAEHTFGMLV
;
A
#
# COMPACT_ATOMS: atom_id res chain seq x y z
N MET A 1 14.55 -8.31 0.14
CA MET A 1 13.83 -7.02 0.07
C MET A 1 12.63 -7.12 0.99
N LYS A 2 12.32 -6.09 1.79
CA LYS A 2 11.18 -6.12 2.72
C LYS A 2 10.03 -5.23 2.25
N VAL A 3 8.83 -5.82 2.20
CA VAL A 3 7.59 -5.17 1.79
C VAL A 3 6.63 -5.11 2.98
N LEU A 4 6.29 -3.90 3.41
CA LEU A 4 5.25 -3.64 4.39
C LEU A 4 3.88 -3.65 3.70
N VAL A 5 3.06 -4.64 4.01
CA VAL A 5 1.68 -4.75 3.54
C VAL A 5 0.79 -3.96 4.47
N THR A 6 0.29 -2.81 4.00
CA THR A 6 -0.60 -1.92 4.77
C THR A 6 -2.05 -1.98 4.29
N SER A 7 -2.33 -2.77 3.26
CA SER A 7 -3.66 -3.00 2.70
C SER A 7 -4.47 -4.01 3.52
N GLY A 8 -5.45 -3.53 4.29
CA GLY A 8 -6.32 -4.39 5.12
C GLY A 8 -7.31 -5.29 4.35
N TRP A 9 -7.37 -5.19 3.02
CA TRP A 9 -8.19 -6.06 2.17
C TRP A 9 -7.42 -7.28 1.62
N LEU A 10 -6.12 -7.34 1.86
CA LEU A 10 -5.29 -8.47 1.44
C LEU A 10 -5.47 -9.62 2.44
N ASN A 11 -6.04 -10.74 1.98
CA ASN A 11 -6.26 -11.91 2.83
C ASN A 11 -5.02 -12.81 2.88
N ASP A 12 -5.05 -13.80 3.77
CA ASP A 12 -3.93 -14.73 3.98
C ASP A 12 -3.61 -15.55 2.72
N ASP A 13 -4.60 -15.86 1.88
CA ASP A 13 -4.40 -16.61 0.63
C ASP A 13 -3.54 -15.81 -0.38
N PHE A 14 -3.78 -14.50 -0.51
CA PHE A 14 -2.97 -13.64 -1.37
C PHE A 14 -1.53 -13.57 -0.86
N ARG A 15 -1.34 -13.43 0.45
CA ARG A 15 -0.02 -13.38 1.07
C ARG A 15 0.74 -14.68 0.89
N ALA A 16 0.12 -15.83 1.16
CA ALA A 16 0.74 -17.13 1.00
C ALA A 16 1.21 -17.38 -0.44
N ARG A 17 0.42 -16.94 -1.43
CA ARG A 17 0.83 -17.01 -2.84
C ARG A 17 2.04 -16.11 -3.14
N TRP A 18 2.05 -14.87 -2.65
CA TRP A 18 3.19 -13.97 -2.87
C TRP A 18 4.47 -14.49 -2.22
N GLU A 19 4.38 -15.06 -1.02
CA GLU A 19 5.52 -15.68 -0.34
C GLU A 19 6.05 -16.90 -1.12
N ALA A 20 5.18 -17.67 -1.77
CA ALA A 20 5.57 -18.78 -2.63
C ALA A 20 6.21 -18.33 -3.96
N ASP A 21 5.65 -17.29 -4.59
CA ASP A 21 6.11 -16.78 -5.89
C ASP A 21 7.40 -15.94 -5.76
N PHE A 22 7.61 -15.30 -4.60
CA PHE A 22 8.73 -14.39 -4.32
C PHE A 22 9.46 -14.75 -3.01
N PRO A 23 10.17 -15.90 -2.96
CA PRO A 23 10.80 -16.39 -1.72
C PRO A 23 11.91 -15.48 -1.17
N ASP A 24 12.48 -14.61 -2.00
CA ASP A 24 13.52 -13.63 -1.62
C ASP A 24 12.94 -12.29 -1.08
N VAL A 25 11.61 -12.18 -1.05
CA VAL A 25 10.88 -11.00 -0.57
C VAL A 25 10.22 -11.33 0.76
N GLU A 26 10.53 -10.53 1.77
CA GLU A 26 9.90 -10.63 3.09
C GLU A 26 8.66 -9.74 3.11
N PHE A 27 7.48 -10.35 3.18
CA PHE A 27 6.21 -9.63 3.34
C PHE A 27 5.87 -9.56 4.83
N VAL A 28 5.75 -8.34 5.37
CA VAL A 28 5.43 -8.06 6.78
C VAL A 28 4.22 -7.13 6.87
N GLY A 29 3.54 -7.09 8.01
CA GLY A 29 2.38 -6.22 8.20
C GLY A 29 1.56 -6.60 9.42
N GLY A 30 0.37 -6.01 9.52
CA GLY A 30 -0.56 -6.24 10.62
C GLY A 30 -1.92 -5.61 10.36
N ALA A 31 -2.89 -5.92 11.22
CA ALA A 31 -4.26 -5.42 11.10
C ALA A 31 -4.42 -4.02 11.72
N THR A 32 -3.48 -3.62 12.59
CA THR A 32 -3.52 -2.35 13.31
C THR A 32 -2.34 -1.46 12.94
N GLU A 33 -2.51 -0.14 13.10
CA GLU A 33 -1.42 0.82 12.88
C GLU A 33 -0.21 0.54 13.79
N ALA A 34 -0.45 0.06 15.02
CA ALA A 34 0.62 -0.31 15.94
C ALA A 34 1.47 -1.47 15.42
N GLU A 35 0.85 -2.51 14.87
CA GLU A 35 1.56 -3.64 14.25
C GLU A 35 2.29 -3.21 12.99
N LEU A 36 1.69 -2.35 12.16
CA LEU A 36 2.34 -1.79 10.98
C LEU A 36 3.60 -1.00 11.35
N MET A 37 3.54 -0.14 12.37
CA MET A 37 4.71 0.60 12.85
C MET A 37 5.80 -0.34 13.40
N ALA A 38 5.41 -1.39 14.13
CA ALA A 38 6.36 -2.37 14.66
C ALA A 38 7.06 -3.16 13.54
N ALA A 39 6.37 -3.42 12.43
CA ALA A 39 6.90 -4.13 11.27
C ALA A 39 7.63 -3.22 10.26
N ALA A 40 7.46 -1.90 10.36
CA ALA A 40 7.89 -0.94 9.34
C ALA A 40 9.42 -0.79 9.22
N GLY A 41 10.18 -1.03 10.28
CA GLY A 41 11.58 -0.62 10.46
C GLY A 41 12.45 -0.61 9.19
N ASP A 42 12.86 -1.77 8.70
CA ASP A 42 13.72 -1.93 7.53
C ASP A 42 12.93 -2.12 6.22
N ALA A 43 11.62 -1.87 6.20
CA ALA A 43 10.82 -1.96 5.00
C ALA A 43 11.26 -0.92 3.96
N GLU A 44 11.47 -1.38 2.73
CA GLU A 44 11.86 -0.52 1.60
C GLU A 44 10.66 -0.14 0.74
N VAL A 45 9.61 -0.96 0.79
CA VAL A 45 8.39 -0.81 0.01
C VAL A 45 7.18 -0.92 0.92
N ALA A 46 6.16 -0.10 0.68
CA ALA A 46 4.83 -0.29 1.25
C ALA A 46 3.82 -0.61 0.14
N PHE A 47 3.01 -1.65 0.33
CA PHE A 47 1.89 -1.97 -0.54
C PHE A 47 0.57 -1.65 0.17
N GLY A 48 -0.13 -0.63 -0.30
CA GLY A 48 -1.36 -0.11 0.30
C GLY A 48 -1.33 1.41 0.48
N SER A 49 -1.88 1.87 1.61
CA SER A 49 -1.83 3.27 2.03
C SER A 49 -0.98 3.42 3.29
N VAL A 50 -0.29 4.53 3.45
CA VAL A 50 0.52 4.82 4.65
C VAL A 50 -0.05 6.02 5.41
N THR A 51 0.11 6.00 6.73
CA THR A 51 -0.17 7.14 7.61
C THR A 51 1.13 7.87 7.95
N GLU A 52 1.02 9.07 8.52
CA GLU A 52 2.19 9.81 9.03
C GLU A 52 3.04 8.98 9.99
N ASN A 53 2.40 8.25 10.90
CA ASN A 53 3.12 7.45 11.90
C ASN A 53 3.83 6.25 11.27
N VAL A 54 3.21 5.60 10.28
CA VAL A 54 3.83 4.50 9.53
C VAL A 54 5.03 5.00 8.74
N VAL A 55 4.92 6.14 8.05
CA VAL A 55 6.04 6.73 7.29
C VAL A 55 7.22 7.05 8.23
N LYS A 56 6.96 7.66 9.39
CA LYS A 56 7.98 7.95 10.41
C LYS A 56 8.64 6.70 11.00
N SER A 57 7.94 5.57 11.00
CA SER A 57 8.43 4.29 11.52
C SER A 57 9.20 3.49 10.47
N ALA A 58 9.22 3.93 9.21
CA ALA A 58 9.83 3.25 8.08
C ALA A 58 11.01 4.07 7.50
N PRO A 59 12.14 4.23 8.22
CA PRO A 59 13.26 5.08 7.78
C PRO A 59 13.90 4.66 6.45
N ASN A 60 13.70 3.41 6.02
CA ASN A 60 14.26 2.88 4.77
C ASN A 60 13.24 2.88 3.61
N LEU A 61 12.02 3.39 3.83
CA LEU A 61 10.95 3.38 2.84
C LEU A 61 11.38 4.22 1.63
N LYS A 62 11.25 3.63 0.43
CA LYS A 62 11.61 4.27 -0.84
C LYS A 62 10.44 4.30 -1.82
N TRP A 63 9.48 3.40 -1.65
CA TRP A 63 8.37 3.24 -2.58
C TRP A 63 7.05 2.89 -1.87
N VAL A 64 5.98 3.58 -2.23
CA VAL A 64 4.60 3.23 -1.85
C VAL A 64 3.81 2.90 -3.12
N GLN A 65 3.32 1.67 -3.22
CA GLN A 65 2.38 1.25 -4.26
C GLN A 65 0.96 1.26 -3.70
N SER A 66 0.12 2.18 -4.19
CA SER A 66 -1.32 2.18 -3.89
C SER A 66 -2.07 1.19 -4.79
N GLY A 67 -2.82 0.29 -4.18
CA GLY A 67 -3.78 -0.58 -4.87
C GLY A 67 -5.02 0.15 -5.42
N SER A 68 -5.17 1.45 -5.16
CA SER A 68 -6.29 2.26 -5.62
C SER A 68 -5.91 3.14 -6.82
N ALA A 69 -6.91 3.64 -7.54
CA ALA A 69 -6.74 4.69 -8.55
C ALA A 69 -6.53 6.07 -7.91
N GLY A 70 -7.21 6.36 -6.79
CA GLY A 70 -7.00 7.59 -6.02
C GLY A 70 -5.79 7.46 -5.08
N VAL A 71 -5.23 8.59 -4.68
CA VAL A 71 -4.12 8.67 -3.70
C VAL A 71 -4.20 9.90 -2.80
N GLU A 72 -5.26 10.70 -2.93
CA GLU A 72 -5.37 12.05 -2.35
C GLU A 72 -5.39 12.05 -0.82
N TRP A 73 -5.75 10.92 -0.19
CA TRP A 73 -5.74 10.74 1.26
C TRP A 73 -4.32 10.61 1.84
N MET A 74 -3.33 10.17 1.06
CA MET A 74 -1.95 10.05 1.53
C MET A 74 -1.31 11.42 1.79
N ARG A 75 -1.91 12.53 1.31
CA ARG A 75 -1.49 13.90 1.65
C ARG A 75 -1.57 14.22 3.15
N HIS A 76 -2.27 13.40 3.93
CA HIS A 76 -2.36 13.53 5.38
C HIS A 76 -1.10 13.01 6.10
N ALA A 77 -0.10 12.52 5.37
CA ALA A 77 1.24 12.21 5.87
C ALA A 77 2.25 13.26 5.35
N PRO A 78 2.45 14.40 6.06
CA PRO A 78 3.46 15.39 5.68
C PRO A 78 4.85 14.79 5.43
N SER A 79 5.26 13.81 6.24
CA SER A 79 6.57 13.16 6.08
C SER A 79 6.71 12.39 4.77
N LEU A 80 5.60 11.98 4.14
CA LEU A 80 5.62 11.39 2.80
C LEU A 80 5.79 12.47 1.74
N ILE A 81 5.10 13.60 1.89
CA ILE A 81 5.12 14.72 0.94
C ILE A 81 6.49 15.40 0.90
N ASP A 82 7.16 15.52 2.05
CA ASP A 82 8.46 16.18 2.18
C ASP A 82 9.65 15.23 1.91
N SER A 83 9.39 14.03 1.38
CA SER A 83 10.40 13.00 1.14
C SER A 83 10.62 12.71 -0.34
N ASP A 84 11.70 11.99 -0.64
CA ASP A 84 11.98 11.44 -1.97
C ASP A 84 11.29 10.07 -2.22
N ILE A 85 10.35 9.67 -1.35
CA ILE A 85 9.62 8.41 -1.49
C ILE A 85 8.75 8.46 -2.74
N VAL A 86 8.94 7.49 -3.63
CA VAL A 86 8.13 7.36 -4.85
C VAL A 86 6.74 6.84 -4.48
N VAL A 87 5.68 7.49 -4.98
CA VAL A 87 4.31 7.01 -4.84
C VAL A 87 3.75 6.67 -6.22
N THR A 88 3.28 5.44 -6.38
CA THR A 88 2.57 4.97 -7.57
C THR A 88 1.16 4.51 -7.21
N ASN A 89 0.29 4.45 -8.20
CA ASN A 89 -1.09 4.02 -8.03
C ASN A 89 -1.47 2.98 -9.10
N THR A 90 -2.70 2.48 -9.01
CA THR A 90 -3.23 1.50 -9.98
C THR A 90 -4.16 2.20 -10.98
N ARG A 91 -3.73 3.35 -11.51
CA ARG A 91 -4.48 4.08 -12.54
C ARG A 91 -4.76 3.17 -13.74
N GLY A 92 -6.02 3.18 -14.20
CA GLY A 92 -6.45 2.45 -15.41
C GLY A 92 -7.02 1.06 -15.15
N ALA A 93 -6.64 0.38 -14.07
CA ALA A 93 -7.12 -0.98 -13.78
C ALA A 93 -8.64 -1.06 -13.54
N HIS A 94 -9.26 0.05 -13.11
CA HIS A 94 -10.69 0.10 -12.81
C HIS A 94 -11.51 0.90 -13.84
N ALA A 95 -10.90 1.35 -14.94
CA ALA A 95 -11.56 2.28 -15.87
C ALA A 95 -12.87 1.70 -16.44
N THR A 96 -12.83 0.45 -16.93
CA THR A 96 -14.02 -0.23 -17.48
C THR A 96 -15.09 -0.45 -16.41
N THR A 97 -14.71 -1.00 -15.25
CA THR A 97 -15.66 -1.26 -14.15
C THR A 97 -16.33 0.01 -13.65
N ILE A 98 -15.59 1.11 -13.53
CA ILE A 98 -16.15 2.41 -13.13
C ILE A 98 -17.14 2.90 -14.20
N ALA A 99 -16.81 2.79 -15.49
CA ALA A 99 -17.70 3.19 -16.57
C ALA A 99 -19.01 2.38 -16.57
N GLU A 100 -18.92 1.05 -16.49
CA GLU A 100 -20.07 0.16 -16.42
C GLU A 100 -20.96 0.46 -15.21
N HIS A 101 -20.36 0.60 -14.02
CA HIS A 101 -21.10 0.97 -12.81
C HIS A 101 -21.79 2.33 -12.96
N THR A 102 -21.10 3.32 -13.54
CA THR A 102 -21.68 4.66 -13.78
C THR A 102 -22.92 4.56 -14.66
N PHE A 103 -22.88 3.82 -15.76
CA PHE A 103 -24.05 3.61 -16.61
C PHE A 103 -25.15 2.80 -15.91
N GLY A 104 -24.79 1.80 -15.10
CA GLY A 104 -25.74 1.02 -14.30
C GLY A 104 -26.47 1.81 -13.22
N MET A 105 -25.91 2.94 -12.76
CA MET A 105 -26.55 3.84 -11.79
C MET A 105 -27.46 4.89 -12.44
N LEU A 106 -27.43 5.03 -13.77
CA LEU A 106 -28.28 5.99 -14.50
C LEU A 106 -29.69 5.45 -14.80
N VAL A 107 -29.91 4.14 -14.65
CA VAL A 107 -31.16 3.45 -15.00
C VAL A 107 -32.14 3.33 -13.84
#